data_AF-I3SG90-F1
#
_entry.id   AF-I3SG90-F1
#
_cell.length_a   1.000
_cell.length_b   1.000
_cell.length_c   1.000
_cell.angle_alpha   90.00
_cell.angle_beta   90.00
_cell.angle_gamma   90.00
#
_symmetry.space_group_name_H-M   'P 1'
#
loop_
_entity.id
_entity.type
_entity.pdbx_description
1 polymer ?
#
loop_
_entity_poly.entity_id
_entity_poly.type
_entity_poly.pdbx_seq_one_letter_code
_entity_poly.pdbx_strand_id
1 'polypeptide(L)'
;MVSTFAGADGDCLQKGEENERFSNLENLVLIMFEQDTVLIPKETAWFGYYPDGSFKPVLPPQETELYTEDWIGLRTLDEAGKVHFISVQGRHLGISEEDMQKHIVPYLKDQSSREYSTNKAGFWRMRGHSYRELSAMK
;
A
#
# COMPACT_ATOMS: atom_id res chain seq x y z
N MET A 1 34.88 2.01 -46.94
CA MET A 1 35.08 1.13 -45.78
C MET A 1 36.34 1.61 -45.11
N VAL A 2 36.34 2.12 -43.88
CA VAL A 2 35.83 1.46 -42.68
C VAL A 2 35.19 2.49 -41.75
N SER A 3 34.08 2.09 -41.14
CA SER A 3 33.23 2.87 -40.24
C SER A 3 33.98 3.32 -38.98
N THR A 4 33.82 4.59 -38.63
CA THR A 4 33.95 5.10 -37.26
C THR A 4 32.97 4.35 -36.35
N PHE A 5 33.40 3.92 -35.17
CA PHE A 5 32.51 3.63 -34.06
C PHE A 5 32.84 4.59 -32.94
N ALA A 6 31.89 5.50 -32.69
CA ALA A 6 31.89 6.39 -31.55
C ALA A 6 31.67 5.58 -30.27
N GLY A 7 32.40 5.95 -29.22
CA GLY A 7 32.11 5.48 -27.87
C GLY A 7 30.70 5.89 -27.49
N ALA A 8 29.91 4.92 -27.05
CA ALA A 8 28.67 5.15 -26.36
C ALA A 8 28.93 4.79 -24.89
N ASP A 9 28.60 5.76 -24.05
CA ASP A 9 28.81 5.80 -22.62
C ASP A 9 28.22 4.57 -21.93
N GLY A 10 29.01 3.98 -21.03
CA GLY A 10 28.62 2.84 -20.21
C GLY A 10 27.70 3.26 -19.06
N ASP A 11 26.48 3.70 -19.40
CA ASP A 11 25.42 3.92 -18.44
C ASP A 11 24.15 3.25 -18.93
N CYS A 12 23.80 2.12 -18.31
CA CYS A 12 22.50 1.45 -18.29
C CYS A 12 22.69 0.06 -17.64
N LEU A 13 23.08 0.02 -16.36
CA LEU A 13 22.60 -1.09 -15.53
C LEU A 13 21.11 -0.82 -15.36
N GLN A 14 20.29 -1.37 -16.26
CA GLN A 14 18.83 -1.33 -16.14
C GLN A 14 18.43 -2.03 -14.84
N LYS A 15 18.31 -1.26 -13.75
CA LYS A 15 17.38 -1.61 -12.67
C LYS A 15 16.00 -1.64 -13.34
N GLY A 16 15.51 -2.84 -13.61
CA GLY A 16 14.41 -3.07 -14.57
C GLY A 16 13.13 -2.28 -14.28
N GLU A 17 12.38 -2.00 -15.35
CA GLU A 17 11.03 -1.39 -15.35
C GLU A 17 10.02 -2.07 -14.38
N GLU A 18 10.33 -3.26 -13.85
CA GLU A 18 9.47 -4.01 -12.92
C GLU A 18 9.33 -3.32 -11.55
N ASN A 19 10.34 -2.58 -11.09
CA ASN A 19 10.33 -1.90 -9.79
C ASN A 19 9.35 -0.73 -9.72
N GLU A 20 9.01 -0.15 -10.88
CA GLU A 20 8.12 1.00 -10.93
C GLU A 20 6.71 0.63 -10.47
N ARG A 21 6.23 -0.57 -10.82
CA ARG A 21 4.86 -0.97 -10.52
C ARG A 21 4.64 -1.20 -9.03
N PHE A 22 5.59 -1.85 -8.38
CA PHE A 22 5.51 -2.08 -6.94
C PHE A 22 5.70 -0.76 -6.16
N SER A 23 6.66 0.07 -6.57
CA SER A 23 6.92 1.38 -5.96
C SER A 23 5.76 2.38 -6.12
N ASN A 24 4.88 2.17 -7.10
CA ASN A 24 3.70 3.00 -7.35
C ASN A 24 2.50 2.66 -6.47
N LEU A 25 2.58 1.64 -5.59
CA LEU A 25 1.52 1.38 -4.63
C LEU A 25 1.25 2.63 -3.76
N GLU A 26 -0.02 2.83 -3.39
CA GLU A 26 -0.41 3.91 -2.49
C GLU A 26 -0.19 3.53 -1.02
N ASN A 27 -0.55 2.29 -0.67
CA ASN A 27 -0.40 1.74 0.68
C ASN A 27 -0.01 0.25 0.57
N LEU A 28 1.02 -0.16 1.30
CA LEU A 28 1.44 -1.55 1.46
C LEU A 28 1.28 -1.93 2.93
N VAL A 29 0.24 -2.70 3.24
CA VAL A 29 -0.05 -3.15 4.61
C VAL A 29 0.44 -4.58 4.79
N LEU A 30 1.43 -4.79 5.65
CA LEU A 30 2.05 -6.08 5.94
C LEU A 30 1.67 -6.53 7.34
N ILE A 31 0.92 -7.63 7.44
CA ILE A 31 0.39 -8.14 8.71
C ILE A 31 1.14 -9.40 9.10
N MET A 32 1.74 -9.39 10.28
CA MET A 32 2.39 -10.54 10.90
C MET A 32 1.55 -11.07 12.06
N PHE A 33 1.38 -12.39 12.11
CA PHE A 33 0.69 -13.07 13.21
C PHE A 33 1.70 -13.53 14.26
N GLU A 34 1.51 -13.13 15.52
CA GLU A 34 2.50 -13.40 16.57
C GLU A 34 2.67 -14.88 16.91
N GLN A 35 1.59 -15.66 16.80
CA GLN A 35 1.54 -17.10 17.05
C GLN A 35 1.39 -17.90 15.74
N ASP A 36 1.91 -17.36 14.63
CA ASP A 36 1.99 -18.12 13.37
C ASP A 36 2.90 -19.36 13.56
N THR A 37 2.44 -20.48 13.01
CA THR A 37 3.17 -21.76 13.02
C THR A 37 3.37 -22.33 11.61
N VAL A 38 2.84 -21.64 10.60
CA VAL A 38 2.93 -21.98 9.18
C VAL A 38 4.10 -21.22 8.55
N LEU A 39 4.23 -19.92 8.85
CA LEU A 39 5.36 -19.12 8.42
C LEU A 39 6.53 -19.25 9.41
N ILE A 40 7.66 -19.79 8.92
CA ILE A 40 8.88 -19.96 9.71
C ILE A 40 10.06 -19.39 8.89
N PRO A 41 10.67 -18.27 9.32
CA PRO A 41 10.31 -17.43 10.47
C PRO A 41 9.02 -16.63 10.20
N LYS A 42 8.27 -16.25 11.24
CA LYS A 42 7.03 -15.47 11.07
C LYS A 42 7.26 -14.09 10.46
N GLU A 43 8.47 -13.57 10.65
CA GLU A 43 8.97 -12.31 10.10
C GLU A 43 9.00 -12.31 8.56
N THR A 44 8.85 -13.47 7.89
CA THR A 44 8.65 -13.54 6.44
C THR A 44 7.43 -12.74 5.99
N ALA A 45 6.42 -12.57 6.85
CA ALA A 45 5.25 -11.73 6.58
C ALA A 45 5.61 -10.25 6.37
N TRP A 46 6.77 -9.83 6.88
CA TRP A 46 7.30 -8.47 6.76
C TRP A 46 8.52 -8.42 5.83
N PHE A 47 8.79 -9.45 5.03
CA PHE A 47 10.03 -9.59 4.25
C PHE A 47 11.31 -9.71 5.09
N GLY A 48 11.20 -10.06 6.37
CA GLY A 48 12.35 -10.49 7.17
C GLY A 48 12.69 -11.96 6.91
N TYR A 49 13.98 -12.31 6.96
CA TYR A 49 14.42 -13.68 6.76
C TYR A 49 15.68 -14.03 7.56
N TYR A 50 16.08 -15.30 7.50
CA TYR A 50 17.35 -15.74 8.05
C TYR A 50 18.53 -15.23 7.19
N PRO A 51 19.68 -14.95 7.81
CA PRO A 51 20.90 -14.65 7.07
C PRO A 51 21.40 -15.89 6.31
N ASP A 52 22.13 -15.67 5.23
CA ASP A 52 22.66 -16.75 4.41
C ASP A 52 23.54 -17.71 5.22
N GLY A 53 23.24 -19.01 5.09
CA GLY A 53 24.01 -20.07 5.76
C GLY A 53 23.76 -20.23 7.26
N SER A 54 22.82 -19.49 7.86
CA SER A 54 22.40 -19.68 9.25
C SER A 54 20.88 -19.62 9.39
N PHE A 55 20.35 -20.18 10.47
CA PHE A 55 18.92 -20.10 10.82
C PHE A 55 18.64 -19.14 11.97
N LYS A 56 19.68 -18.45 12.50
CA LYS A 56 19.56 -17.47 13.59
C LYS A 56 20.71 -16.45 13.52
N PRO A 57 20.49 -15.19 13.97
CA PRO A 57 19.20 -14.59 14.34
C PRO A 57 18.33 -14.31 13.10
N VAL A 58 17.04 -13.99 13.30
CA VAL A 58 16.16 -13.53 12.21
C VAL A 58 16.48 -12.07 11.91
N LEU A 59 16.66 -11.72 10.64
CA LEU A 59 16.89 -10.34 10.22
C LEU A 59 15.55 -9.61 10.02
N PRO A 60 15.40 -8.38 10.53
CA PRO A 60 14.28 -7.52 10.16
C PRO A 60 14.40 -7.12 8.68
N PRO A 61 13.31 -6.70 8.02
CA PRO A 61 13.34 -6.35 6.61
C PRO A 61 14.40 -5.31 6.26
N GLN A 62 14.63 -4.33 7.13
CA GLN A 62 15.59 -3.24 6.91
C GLN A 62 17.05 -3.71 6.82
N GLU A 63 17.37 -4.88 7.36
CA GLU A 63 18.71 -5.47 7.34
C GLU A 63 18.91 -6.47 6.18
N THR A 64 17.85 -6.77 5.41
CA THR A 64 17.93 -7.69 4.27
C THR A 64 18.48 -7.00 3.02
N GLU A 65 19.16 -7.75 2.15
CA GLU A 65 19.65 -7.26 0.85
C GLU A 65 18.50 -6.73 -0.03
N LEU A 66 17.33 -7.36 0.03
CA LEU A 66 16.11 -6.94 -0.68
C LEU A 66 15.74 -5.49 -0.37
N TYR A 67 15.88 -5.06 0.89
CA TYR A 67 15.59 -3.70 1.33
C TYR A 67 16.79 -2.75 1.08
N THR A 68 18.01 -3.17 1.44
CA THR A 68 19.18 -2.28 1.36
C THR A 68 19.59 -1.96 -0.07
N GLU A 69 19.41 -2.88 -1.00
CA GLU A 69 19.66 -2.66 -2.43
C GLU A 69 18.42 -2.15 -3.19
N ASP A 70 17.27 -2.13 -2.50
CA ASP A 70 15.96 -1.72 -3.00
C ASP A 70 15.57 -2.48 -4.28
N TRP A 71 15.63 -3.82 -4.20
CA TRP A 71 15.41 -4.69 -5.35
C TRP A 71 14.02 -4.60 -5.94
N ILE A 72 13.01 -4.37 -5.10
CA ILE A 72 11.60 -4.30 -5.52
C ILE A 72 10.98 -2.92 -5.28
N GLY A 73 11.74 -1.95 -4.74
CA GLY A 73 11.19 -0.65 -4.31
C GLY A 73 10.62 -0.62 -2.90
N LEU A 74 10.87 -1.63 -2.07
CA LEU A 74 10.35 -1.69 -0.70
C LEU A 74 10.91 -0.55 0.17
N ARG A 75 12.20 -0.21 0.05
CA ARG A 75 12.78 0.92 0.78
C ARG A 75 12.18 2.22 0.32
N THR A 76 12.02 2.39 -1.00
CA THR A 76 11.40 3.59 -1.57
C THR A 76 9.97 3.79 -1.05
N LEU A 77 9.17 2.72 -0.93
CA LEU A 77 7.83 2.79 -0.33
C LEU A 77 7.86 3.10 1.17
N ASP A 78 8.79 2.49 1.91
CA ASP A 78 8.90 2.65 3.36
C ASP A 78 9.33 4.09 3.72
N GLU A 79 10.33 4.62 3.00
CA GLU A 79 10.77 6.02 3.11
C GLU A 79 9.68 7.01 2.71
N ALA A 80 8.81 6.64 1.75
CA ALA A 80 7.64 7.44 1.38
C ALA A 80 6.49 7.35 2.40
N GLY A 81 6.64 6.55 3.47
CA GLY A 81 5.63 6.37 4.53
C GLY A 81 4.41 5.56 4.10
N LYS A 82 4.54 4.78 3.02
CA LYS A 82 3.44 3.99 2.43
C LYS A 82 3.40 2.55 2.93
N VAL A 83 4.45 2.09 3.62
CA VAL A 83 4.51 0.74 4.19
C VAL A 83 4.01 0.77 5.64
N HIS A 84 3.19 -0.21 5.99
CA HIS A 84 2.61 -0.34 7.31
C HIS A 84 2.86 -1.76 7.84
N PHE A 85 3.80 -1.87 8.77
CA PHE A 85 4.10 -3.10 9.49
C PHE A 85 3.17 -3.25 10.69
N ILE A 86 2.31 -4.26 10.67
CA ILE A 86 1.27 -4.49 11.69
C ILE A 86 1.47 -5.87 12.29
N SER A 87 1.57 -5.94 13.62
CA SER A 87 1.63 -7.20 14.37
C SER A 87 0.28 -7.41 15.04
N VAL A 88 -0.32 -8.59 14.83
CA VAL A 88 -1.59 -8.97 15.44
C VAL A 88 -1.44 -10.25 16.22
N GLN A 89 -2.17 -10.35 17.33
CA GLN A 89 -2.28 -11.59 18.07
C GLN A 89 -3.20 -12.55 17.29
N GLY A 90 -2.75 -13.78 17.10
CA GLY A 90 -3.46 -14.79 16.35
C GLY A 90 -2.52 -15.87 15.82
N ARG A 91 -3.12 -17.00 15.45
CA ARG A 91 -2.45 -18.00 14.60
C ARG A 91 -2.54 -17.56 13.13
N HIS A 92 -1.99 -18.37 12.23
CA HIS A 92 -2.04 -18.12 10.79
C HIS A 92 -3.47 -17.76 10.31
N LEU A 93 -3.65 -16.54 9.82
CA LEU A 93 -4.93 -15.96 9.37
C LEU A 93 -6.03 -15.83 10.45
N GLY A 94 -5.70 -16.07 11.72
CA GLY A 94 -6.61 -15.95 12.85
C GLY A 94 -6.70 -14.51 13.35
N ILE A 95 -7.14 -13.59 12.50
CA ILE A 95 -7.33 -12.17 12.85
C ILE A 95 -8.69 -11.95 13.52
N SER A 96 -8.72 -11.14 14.59
CA SER A 96 -9.98 -10.74 15.23
C SER A 96 -10.75 -9.73 14.38
N GLU A 97 -12.07 -9.65 14.55
CA GLU A 97 -12.87 -8.63 13.85
C GLU A 97 -12.44 -7.21 14.24
N GLU A 98 -12.07 -7.01 15.51
CA GLU A 98 -11.55 -5.73 16.03
C GLU A 98 -10.25 -5.33 15.31
N ASP A 99 -9.27 -6.25 15.23
CA ASP A 99 -8.00 -5.99 14.55
C ASP A 99 -8.21 -5.75 13.05
N MET A 100 -9.11 -6.49 12.41
CA MET A 100 -9.47 -6.26 11.00
C MET A 100 -10.07 -4.87 10.80
N GLN A 101 -11.02 -4.46 11.64
CA GLN A 101 -11.65 -3.13 11.55
C GLN A 101 -10.65 -2.00 11.81
N LYS A 102 -9.68 -2.23 12.69
CA LYS A 102 -8.66 -1.25 13.05
C LYS A 102 -7.54 -1.13 12.01
N HIS A 103 -7.07 -2.25 11.48
CA HIS A 103 -5.83 -2.32 10.70
C HIS A 103 -6.05 -2.49 9.19
N ILE A 104 -7.20 -3.00 8.75
CA ILE A 104 -7.47 -3.28 7.32
C ILE A 104 -8.50 -2.31 6.75
N VAL A 105 -9.62 -2.14 7.42
CA VAL A 105 -10.76 -1.32 6.92
C VAL A 105 -10.38 0.13 6.57
N PRO A 106 -9.48 0.84 7.27
CA PRO A 106 -9.10 2.20 6.89
C PRO A 106 -8.56 2.33 5.47
N TYR A 107 -7.88 1.29 4.97
CA TYR A 107 -7.24 1.28 3.65
C TYR A 107 -8.17 0.83 2.51
N LEU A 108 -9.33 0.24 2.84
CA LEU A 108 -10.30 -0.24 1.86
C LEU A 108 -11.39 0.79 1.51
N LYS A 109 -11.53 1.85 2.32
CA LYS A 109 -12.53 2.89 2.07
C LYS A 109 -12.09 3.73 0.88
N ASP A 110 -12.83 3.61 -0.22
CA ASP A 110 -12.61 4.40 -1.42
C ASP A 110 -12.77 5.90 -1.13
N GLN A 111 -11.77 6.68 -1.57
CA GLN A 111 -11.79 8.15 -1.56
C GLN A 111 -12.99 8.69 -2.36
N SER A 112 -13.51 7.94 -3.35
CA SER A 112 -14.64 8.35 -4.19
C SER A 112 -15.98 8.47 -3.43
N SER A 113 -16.13 7.77 -2.30
CA SER A 113 -17.38 7.77 -1.53
C SER A 113 -17.70 9.12 -0.88
N ARG A 114 -16.70 10.01 -0.76
CA ARG A 114 -16.84 11.33 -0.15
C ARG A 114 -17.39 12.38 -1.12
N GLU A 115 -17.13 12.24 -2.42
CA GLU A 115 -17.60 13.16 -3.46
C GLU A 115 -19.05 12.88 -3.91
N TYR A 116 -19.49 11.62 -3.86
CA TYR A 116 -20.85 11.26 -4.28
C TYR A 116 -21.94 11.78 -3.33
N SER A 117 -21.62 11.90 -2.04
CA SER A 117 -22.56 12.39 -1.01
C SER A 117 -22.75 13.90 -1.03
N THR A 118 -21.69 14.67 -1.29
CA THR A 118 -21.76 16.14 -1.39
C THR A 118 -22.50 16.58 -2.66
N ASN A 119 -22.32 15.86 -3.77
CA ASN A 119 -22.99 16.16 -5.05
C ASN A 119 -24.50 15.85 -5.04
N LYS A 120 -24.95 14.82 -4.31
CA LYS A 120 -26.40 14.57 -4.12
C LYS A 120 -27.06 15.63 -3.23
N ALA A 121 -26.38 16.10 -2.19
CA ALA A 121 -26.94 17.14 -1.30
C ALA A 121 -27.14 18.50 -2.00
N GLY A 122 -26.29 18.84 -2.98
CA GLY A 122 -26.44 20.04 -3.81
C GLY A 122 -27.59 19.95 -4.83
N PHE A 123 -27.83 18.76 -5.39
CA PHE A 123 -28.86 18.55 -6.42
C PHE A 123 -30.30 18.73 -5.90
N TRP A 124 -30.58 18.29 -4.66
CA TRP A 124 -31.90 18.51 -4.03
C TRP A 124 -32.14 19.95 -3.58
N ARG A 125 -31.09 20.77 -3.44
CA ARG A 125 -31.19 22.19 -3.08
C ARG A 125 -31.62 23.11 -4.25
N MET A 126 -31.52 22.66 -5.50
CA MET A 126 -31.89 23.47 -6.68
C MET A 126 -33.29 23.21 -7.25
N ARG A 127 -34.05 22.23 -6.72
CA ARG A 127 -35.36 21.84 -7.27
C ARG A 127 -36.55 22.05 -6.35
N GLY A 128 -36.44 22.93 -5.35
CA GLY A 128 -37.55 23.29 -4.46
C GLY A 128 -37.81 24.78 -4.43
N HIS A 129 -38.73 25.27 -5.28
CA HIS A 129 -39.76 26.30 -4.99
C HIS A 129 -40.25 26.97 -6.29
N SER A 130 -41.39 26.51 -6.80
CA SER A 130 -42.30 27.38 -7.57
C SER A 130 -43.72 26.89 -7.37
N TYR A 131 -44.39 27.43 -6.36
CA TYR A 131 -45.83 27.64 -6.39
C TYR A 131 -46.05 29.11 -6.06
N ARG A 132 -46.54 29.84 -7.07
CA ARG A 132 -46.91 31.25 -6.99
C ARG A 132 -48.11 31.38 -6.06
N GLU A 133 -48.06 32.39 -5.20
CA GLU A 133 -49.24 33.05 -4.62
C GLU A 133 -50.30 33.27 -5.70
N LEU A 134 -51.55 32.89 -5.44
CA LEU A 134 -52.74 33.66 -5.84
C LEU A 134 -53.94 33.18 -5.01
N SER A 135 -54.39 34.02 -4.08
CA SER A 135 -55.78 34.51 -4.02
C SER A 135 -56.18 34.80 -2.57
N ALA A 136 -55.93 36.03 -2.14
CA ALA A 136 -56.89 36.72 -1.29
C ALA A 136 -57.99 37.25 -2.23
N MET A 137 -59.26 36.93 -1.95
CA MET A 137 -60.46 37.76 -2.12
C MET A 137 -61.74 36.91 -2.05
N LYS A 138 -62.34 36.80 -0.86
CA LYS A 138 -63.71 37.24 -0.51
C LYS A 138 -64.16 36.64 0.82
#